data_AF-A0A950WXH4-F1
#
_entry.id   AF-A0A950WXH4-F1
#
_cell.length_a   1.000
_cell.length_b   1.000
_cell.length_c   1.000
_cell.angle_alpha   90.00
_cell.angle_beta   90.00
_cell.angle_gamma   90.00
#
_symmetry.space_group_name_H-M   'P 1'
#
loop_
_entity.id
_entity.type
_entity.pdbx_description
1 polymer ?
#
loop_
_entity_poly.entity_id
_entity_poly.type
_entity_poly.pdbx_seq_one_letter_code
_entity_poly.pdbx_strand_id
1 'polypeptide(L)'
;MAEQGLLYGDREWFADQRTPVRRMAVSCHVEHGVFVLSLWQADVCTGTFRLPMADAPTLAAKLLEGLPSNAGPDADAGPDLKLVE
;
A
#
# COMPACT_ATOMS: atom_id res chain seq x y z
N MET A 1 1.33 -9.03 -27.65
CA MET A 1 0.40 -9.69 -26.70
C MET A 1 0.71 -9.25 -25.25
N ALA A 2 0.94 -7.95 -25.02
CA ALA A 2 1.27 -7.39 -23.71
C ALA A 2 0.62 -6.00 -23.50
N GLU A 3 -0.39 -5.68 -24.30
CA GLU A 3 -0.97 -4.34 -24.39
C GLU A 3 -2.40 -4.28 -23.86
N GLN A 4 -2.84 -5.33 -23.15
CA GLN A 4 -4.20 -5.45 -22.60
C GLN A 4 -4.28 -4.98 -21.13
N GLY A 5 -3.19 -4.48 -20.55
CA GLY A 5 -3.11 -4.11 -19.12
C GLY A 5 -3.35 -2.63 -18.80
N LEU A 6 -3.50 -1.76 -19.80
CA LEU A 6 -3.56 -0.30 -19.59
C LEU A 6 -4.96 0.24 -19.24
N LEU A 7 -5.98 -0.60 -19.11
CA LEU A 7 -7.38 -0.17 -18.92
C LEU A 7 -8.03 -0.62 -17.60
N TYR A 8 -7.28 -1.23 -16.66
CA TYR A 8 -7.73 -1.44 -15.28
C TYR A 8 -6.81 -0.69 -14.31
N GLY A 9 -7.19 0.57 -14.08
CA GLY A 9 -6.57 1.64 -13.28
C GLY A 9 -5.52 1.27 -12.23
N ASP A 10 -4.44 2.07 -12.26
CA ASP A 10 -3.35 2.23 -11.30
C ASP A 10 -3.16 1.14 -10.24
N ARG A 11 -2.04 0.42 -10.36
CA ARG A 11 -1.61 -0.61 -9.42
C ARG A 11 -0.50 -0.05 -8.54
N GLU A 12 -0.76 -0.01 -7.24
CA GLU A 12 0.27 0.34 -6.27
C GLU A 12 1.12 -0.90 -5.92
N TRP A 13 2.44 -0.74 -5.92
CA TRP A 13 3.39 -1.83 -5.66
C TRP A 13 4.06 -1.67 -4.30
N PHE A 14 4.19 -2.79 -3.58
CA PHE A 14 4.82 -2.87 -2.27
C PHE A 14 5.94 -3.92 -2.30
N ALA A 15 7.13 -3.56 -1.83
CA ALA A 15 8.26 -4.48 -1.72
C ALA A 15 8.15 -5.37 -0.46
N ASP A 16 8.53 -6.63 -0.56
CA ASP A 16 8.67 -7.51 0.61
C ASP A 16 10.07 -7.33 1.22
N GLN A 17 10.14 -6.88 2.47
CA GLN A 17 11.42 -6.62 3.16
C GLN A 17 12.29 -7.87 3.35
N ARG A 18 11.70 -9.07 3.30
CA ARG A 18 12.47 -10.32 3.44
C ARG A 18 13.29 -10.64 2.19
N THR A 19 12.87 -10.16 1.02
CA THR A 19 13.56 -10.47 -0.22
C THR A 19 13.21 -9.49 -1.35
N PRO A 20 14.21 -8.98 -2.09
CA PRO A 20 13.98 -7.98 -3.14
C PRO A 20 13.20 -8.52 -4.35
N VAL A 21 13.11 -9.84 -4.51
CA VAL A 21 12.43 -10.49 -5.64
C VAL A 21 10.92 -10.68 -5.39
N ARG A 22 10.45 -10.59 -4.15
CA ARG A 22 9.04 -10.74 -3.82
C ARG A 22 8.39 -9.38 -3.63
N ARG A 23 7.24 -9.19 -4.26
CA ARG A 23 6.47 -7.94 -4.22
C ARG A 23 4.98 -8.21 -4.18
N MET A 24 4.23 -7.30 -3.60
CA MET A 24 2.78 -7.28 -3.61
C MET A 24 2.30 -6.13 -4.48
N ALA A 25 1.16 -6.30 -5.11
CA ALA A 25 0.48 -5.21 -5.79
C ALA A 25 -1.00 -5.17 -5.44
N VAL A 26 -1.54 -3.97 -5.38
CA VAL A 26 -2.95 -3.69 -5.13
C VAL A 26 -3.53 -2.96 -6.33
N SER A 27 -4.62 -3.49 -6.89
CA SER A 27 -5.40 -2.85 -7.97
C SER A 27 -6.86 -2.74 -7.57
N CYS A 28 -7.55 -1.75 -8.12
CA CYS A 28 -8.96 -1.49 -7.84
C CYS A 28 -9.82 -1.76 -9.08
N HIS A 29 -10.89 -2.56 -8.92
CA HIS A 29 -11.87 -2.84 -9.97
C HIS A 29 -13.25 -2.40 -9.48
N VAL A 30 -13.53 -1.09 -9.58
CA VAL A 30 -14.76 -0.46 -9.06
C VAL A 30 -16.03 -1.07 -9.64
N GLU A 31 -16.03 -1.31 -10.95
CA GLU A 31 -17.11 -1.97 -11.68
C GLU A 31 -17.43 -3.38 -11.18
N HIS A 32 -16.47 -4.05 -10.54
CA HIS A 32 -16.65 -5.36 -9.92
C HIS A 32 -16.75 -5.29 -8.38
N GLY A 33 -16.66 -4.09 -7.79
CA GLY A 33 -16.72 -3.90 -6.33
C GLY A 33 -15.61 -4.60 -5.57
N VAL A 34 -14.42 -4.77 -6.15
CA VAL A 34 -13.29 -5.50 -5.52
C VAL A 34 -11.96 -4.78 -5.62
N PHE A 35 -11.14 -4.94 -4.58
CA PHE A 35 -9.69 -4.77 -4.63
C PHE A 35 -9.02 -6.10 -4.94
N VAL A 36 -8.02 -6.08 -5.81
CA VAL A 36 -7.21 -7.26 -6.15
C VAL A 36 -5.83 -7.09 -5.54
N LEU A 37 -5.52 -7.92 -4.55
CA LEU A 37 -4.19 -8.03 -3.95
C LEU A 37 -3.49 -9.22 -4.60
N SER A 38 -2.28 -9.03 -5.11
CA SER A 38 -1.54 -10.09 -5.80
C SER A 38 -0.09 -10.14 -5.36
N LEU A 39 0.44 -11.35 -5.22
CA LEU A 39 1.80 -11.64 -4.79
C LEU A 39 2.62 -12.12 -5.99
N TRP A 40 3.79 -11.53 -6.16
CA TRP A 40 4.66 -11.77 -7.31
C TRP A 40 6.04 -12.18 -6.85
N GLN A 41 6.63 -13.11 -7.58
CA GLN A 41 8.03 -13.52 -7.48
C GLN A 41 8.68 -13.18 -8.82
N ALA A 42 9.52 -12.15 -8.84
CA ALA A 42 10.00 -11.52 -10.07
C ALA A 42 8.80 -11.11 -10.96
N ASP A 43 8.66 -11.75 -12.13
CA ASP A 43 7.61 -11.50 -13.12
C ASP A 43 6.42 -12.48 -13.01
N VAL A 44 6.48 -13.46 -12.11
CA VAL A 44 5.45 -14.49 -11.99
C VAL A 44 4.48 -14.13 -10.86
N CYS A 45 3.19 -14.02 -11.17
CA CYS A 45 2.15 -13.96 -10.16
C CYS A 45 2.00 -15.33 -9.47
N THR A 46 2.23 -15.37 -8.17
CA THR A 46 2.23 -16.59 -7.34
C THR A 46 0.96 -16.74 -6.51
N GLY A 47 0.16 -15.68 -6.40
CA GLY A 47 -1.09 -15.71 -5.65
C GLY A 47 -1.91 -14.44 -5.86
N THR A 48 -3.22 -14.56 -5.77
CA THR A 48 -4.15 -13.43 -5.89
C THR A 48 -5.30 -13.60 -4.90
N PHE A 49 -5.70 -12.49 -4.28
CA PHE A 49 -6.84 -12.40 -3.39
C PHE A 49 -7.75 -11.27 -3.85
N ARG A 50 -9.05 -11.56 -3.98
CA ARG A 50 -10.08 -10.57 -4.32
C ARG A 50 -10.78 -10.15 -3.03
N LEU A 51 -10.49 -8.95 -2.56
CA LEU A 51 -11.11 -8.35 -1.39
C LEU A 51 -12.34 -7.56 -1.82
N PRO A 52 -13.54 -7.87 -1.31
CA PRO A 52 -14.72 -7.02 -1.53
C PRO A 52 -14.47 -5.61 -0.99
N MET A 53 -14.94 -4.59 -1.71
CA MET A 53 -14.79 -3.18 -1.27
C MET A 53 -15.44 -2.91 0.09
N ALA A 54 -16.49 -3.66 0.44
CA ALA A 54 -17.14 -3.58 1.74
C ALA A 54 -16.21 -3.98 2.90
N ASP A 55 -15.23 -4.87 2.66
CA ASP A 55 -14.28 -5.35 3.66
C ASP A 55 -12.97 -4.53 3.68
N ALA A 56 -12.73 -3.71 2.66
CA ALA A 56 -11.57 -2.80 2.58
C ALA A 56 -11.38 -1.91 3.83
N PRO A 57 -12.42 -1.27 4.41
CA PRO A 57 -12.24 -0.47 5.62
C PRO A 57 -11.78 -1.30 6.82
N THR A 58 -12.23 -2.55 6.94
CA THR A 58 -11.79 -3.46 8.00
C THR A 58 -10.32 -3.83 7.83
N LEU A 59 -9.88 -4.13 6.60
CA LEU A 59 -8.45 -4.37 6.32
C LEU A 59 -7.61 -3.12 6.64
N ALA A 60 -8.05 -1.94 6.20
CA ALA A 60 -7.36 -0.68 6.46
C ALA A 60 -7.25 -0.40 7.97
N ALA A 61 -8.32 -0.59 8.73
CA ALA A 61 -8.30 -0.45 10.19
C ALA A 61 -7.26 -1.39 10.82
N LYS A 62 -7.19 -2.65 10.38
CA LYS A 62 -6.20 -3.62 10.89
C LYS A 62 -4.76 -3.23 10.59
N LEU A 63 -4.50 -2.62 9.43
CA LEU A 63 -3.19 -2.08 9.10
C LEU A 63 -2.85 -0.87 9.99
N LEU A 64 -3.81 0.04 10.18
CA LEU A 64 -3.65 1.23 11.00
C LEU A 64 -3.45 0.90 12.49
N GLU A 65 -4.10 -0.13 13.03
CA GLU A 65 -3.91 -0.63 14.40
C GLU A 65 -2.46 -1.05 14.69
N GLY A 66 -1.72 -1.47 13.65
CA GLY A 66 -0.31 -1.87 13.77
C GLY A 66 0.68 -0.70 13.69
N LEU A 67 0.22 0.51 13.38
CA LEU A 67 1.09 1.68 13.34
C LEU A 67 1.38 2.15 14.77
N PRO A 68 2.63 2.52 15.09
CA PRO A 68 2.92 3.13 16.38
C PRO A 68 2.10 4.41 16.51
N SER A 69 1.38 4.56 17.63
CA SER A 69 0.72 5.82 17.96
C SER A 69 1.82 6.86 18.17
N ASN A 70 2.05 7.75 17.21
CA ASN A 70 2.86 8.94 17.44
C ASN A 70 2.06 9.93 18.31
N ALA A 71 1.86 9.57 19.58
CA ALA A 71 1.32 10.44 20.60
C ALA A 71 2.35 10.57 21.73
N GLY A 72 3.51 11.15 21.40
CA GLY A 72 4.34 11.84 22.37
C GLY A 72 3.98 13.33 22.38
N PRO A 73 3.73 13.98 23.52
CA PRO A 73 3.41 15.41 23.60
C PRO A 73 4.61 16.35 23.40
N ASP A 74 5.58 15.98 22.56
CA ASP A 74 6.80 16.75 22.29
C ASP A 74 6.94 16.99 20.78
N ALA A 75 6.05 17.85 20.25
CA ALA A 75 6.23 18.48 18.94
C ALA A 75 6.14 20.01 19.06
N ASP A 76 6.49 20.54 20.24
CA ASP A 76 6.87 21.94 20.45
C ASP A 76 8.41 22.02 20.56
N ALA A 77 9.06 21.89 19.42
CA ALA A 77 10.39 22.42 19.21
C ALA A 77 10.44 22.85 17.74
N GLY A 78 9.78 23.97 17.44
CA GLY A 78 10.08 24.70 16.21
C GLY A 78 11.60 24.91 16.13
N PRO A 79 12.22 24.83 14.94
CA PRO A 79 13.63 25.13 14.86
C PRO A 79 13.85 26.60 15.24
N ASP A 80 14.43 26.81 16.42
CA ASP A 80 15.17 28.02 16.80
C ASP A 80 16.31 28.18 15.79
N LEU A 81 16.00 28.75 14.63
CA LEU A 81 17.01 29.25 13.72
C LEU A 81 17.29 30.70 14.12
N LYS A 82 18.26 30.83 15.04
CA LYS A 82 18.91 32.10 15.33
C LYS A 82 19.30 32.81 14.04
N LEU A 83 18.90 34.08 13.99
CA LEU A 83 19.50 35.13 13.20
C LEU A 83 21.03 35.05 13.28
N VAL A 84 21.69 34.83 12.15
CA VAL A 84 23.11 35.16 11.96
C VAL A 84 23.17 36.28 10.94
N GLU A 85 23.88 37.34 11.33
CA GLU A 85 23.99 38.66 10.69
C GLU A 85 24.56 38.64 9.26
#